data_AF-A0A091H3R6-F1
#
_entry.id   AF-A0A091H3R6-F1
#
_cell.length_a   1.000
_cell.length_b   1.000
_cell.length_c   1.000
_cell.angle_alpha   90.00
_cell.angle_beta   90.00
_cell.angle_gamma   90.00
#
_symmetry.space_group_name_H-M   'P 1'
#
loop_
_entity.id
_entity.type
_entity.pdbx_description
1 polymer ?
#
loop_
_entity_poly.entity_id
_entity_poly.type
_entity_poly.pdbx_seq_one_letter_code
_entity_poly.pdbx_strand_id
1 'polypeptide(L)'
;GLLQVVKQCVRVPVFVMIRPRGGDFLYSDREVEVMKADIRLAKLHGADGLVFGALTEDGRIDTELCTALLAVCRPLPVTFHRAFDMVHDPLVALETLISLGFERVLTSGCDSSALEGLSLIKRLAEQAKGRIVVVPGGGITERNLQRILEGSTASEFHCSARSARDSGMKFRNPNVAMGASFSAPEYSIKVADVAKVRTLNAIAKNIL
;
A
#
# COMPACT_ATOMS: atom_id res chain seq x y z
N GLY A 1 -7.10 -18.49 1.83
CA GLY A 1 -6.79 -18.82 3.22
C GLY A 1 -6.81 -17.59 4.12
N LEU A 2 -5.73 -16.80 4.16
CA LEU A 2 -5.56 -15.68 5.09
C LEU A 2 -6.75 -14.70 5.13
N LEU A 3 -7.22 -14.24 3.96
CA LEU A 3 -8.35 -13.30 3.86
C LEU A 3 -9.61 -13.83 4.56
N GLN A 4 -9.94 -15.11 4.37
CA GLN A 4 -11.14 -15.72 4.96
C GLN A 4 -11.09 -15.70 6.48
N VAL A 5 -9.94 -16.09 7.07
CA VAL A 5 -9.75 -16.08 8.52
C VAL A 5 -9.78 -14.65 9.06
N VAL A 6 -9.10 -13.71 8.39
CA VAL A 6 -9.12 -12.29 8.79
C VAL A 6 -10.55 -11.73 8.80
N LYS A 7 -11.34 -11.99 7.75
CA LYS A 7 -12.74 -11.54 7.65
C LYS A 7 -13.67 -12.14 8.71
N GLN A 8 -13.32 -13.28 9.30
CA GLN A 8 -14.03 -13.85 10.45
C GLN A 8 -13.66 -13.16 11.78
N CYS A 9 -12.47 -12.55 11.86
CA CYS A 9 -11.93 -11.99 13.10
C CYS A 9 -12.08 -10.47 13.21
N VAL A 10 -12.31 -9.74 12.10
CA VAL A 10 -12.36 -8.27 12.10
C VAL A 10 -13.62 -7.72 11.45
N ARG A 11 -14.05 -6.55 11.93
CA ARG A 11 -15.20 -5.80 11.37
C ARG A 11 -14.79 -4.61 10.52
N VAL A 12 -13.54 -4.16 10.63
CA VAL A 12 -13.02 -3.06 9.81
C VAL A 12 -12.88 -3.50 8.35
N PRO A 13 -12.96 -2.57 7.37
CA PRO A 13 -12.70 -2.89 5.98
C PRO A 13 -11.31 -3.52 5.77
N VAL A 14 -11.24 -4.55 4.94
CA VAL A 14 -10.02 -5.29 4.60
C VAL A 14 -9.78 -5.17 3.10
N PHE A 15 -8.76 -4.40 2.74
CA PHE A 15 -8.31 -4.26 1.37
C PHE A 15 -7.24 -5.32 1.05
N VAL A 16 -7.30 -5.89 -0.15
CA VAL A 16 -6.40 -6.98 -0.57
C VAL A 16 -5.38 -6.48 -1.58
N MET A 17 -4.11 -6.80 -1.34
CA MET A 17 -3.02 -6.54 -2.28
C MET A 17 -3.08 -7.53 -3.44
N ILE A 18 -3.11 -7.01 -4.66
CA ILE A 18 -3.02 -7.77 -5.91
C ILE A 18 -1.68 -7.41 -6.54
N ARG A 19 -0.67 -8.23 -6.22
CA ARG A 19 0.70 -8.04 -6.70
C ARG A 19 1.40 -9.41 -6.77
N PRO A 20 1.62 -9.96 -7.98
CA PRO A 20 2.02 -11.36 -8.13
C PRO A 20 3.47 -11.63 -7.69
N ARG A 21 4.32 -10.60 -7.63
CA ARG A 21 5.72 -10.70 -7.21
C ARG A 21 6.27 -9.39 -6.63
N GLY A 22 7.47 -9.45 -6.06
CA GLY A 22 8.29 -8.26 -5.78
C GLY A 22 8.93 -7.69 -7.05
N GLY A 23 9.73 -6.63 -6.90
CA GLY A 23 10.43 -5.97 -8.01
C GLY A 23 9.65 -4.81 -8.63
N ASP A 24 9.72 -4.67 -9.95
CA ASP A 24 9.00 -3.65 -10.73
C ASP A 24 7.47 -3.86 -10.77
N PHE A 25 6.81 -3.08 -11.62
CA PHE A 25 5.37 -3.09 -11.88
C PHE A 25 5.07 -3.19 -13.37
N LEU A 26 6.03 -3.70 -14.15
CA LEU A 26 5.87 -4.01 -15.57
C LEU A 26 5.52 -5.49 -15.68
N TYR A 27 4.25 -5.79 -15.94
CA TYR A 27 3.75 -7.16 -15.87
C TYR A 27 3.67 -7.80 -17.25
N SER A 28 4.09 -9.06 -17.33
CA SER A 28 3.82 -9.92 -18.48
C SER A 28 2.34 -10.35 -18.51
N ASP A 29 1.87 -10.80 -19.67
CA ASP A 29 0.49 -11.27 -19.85
C ASP A 29 0.08 -12.36 -18.83
N ARG A 30 1.00 -13.28 -18.53
CA ARG A 30 0.75 -14.36 -17.56
C ARG A 30 0.58 -13.82 -16.15
N GLU A 31 1.35 -12.81 -15.77
CA GLU A 31 1.22 -12.14 -14.47
C GLU A 31 -0.09 -11.37 -14.38
N VAL A 32 -0.51 -10.72 -15.47
CA VAL A 32 -1.81 -10.07 -15.58
C VAL A 32 -2.96 -11.07 -15.40
N GLU A 33 -2.88 -12.27 -15.98
CA GLU A 33 -3.90 -13.30 -15.77
C GLU A 33 -3.96 -13.81 -14.33
N VAL A 34 -2.80 -13.93 -13.66
CA VAL A 34 -2.74 -14.21 -12.21
C VAL A 34 -3.44 -13.10 -11.42
N MET A 35 -3.13 -11.82 -11.70
CA MET A 35 -3.76 -10.69 -11.03
C MET A 35 -5.28 -10.68 -11.21
N LYS A 36 -5.79 -10.94 -12.42
CA LYS A 36 -7.23 -11.04 -12.70
C LYS A 36 -7.88 -12.19 -11.92
N ALA A 37 -7.21 -13.34 -11.83
CA ALA A 37 -7.71 -14.48 -11.04
C ALA A 37 -7.76 -14.15 -9.54
N ASP A 38 -6.70 -13.54 -9.00
CA ASP A 38 -6.63 -13.13 -7.60
C ASP A 38 -7.67 -12.07 -7.25
N ILE A 39 -7.95 -11.11 -8.14
CA ILE A 39 -9.04 -10.15 -7.97
C ILE A 39 -10.38 -10.87 -7.80
N ARG A 40 -10.68 -11.83 -8.68
CA ARG A 40 -11.95 -12.60 -8.61
C ARG A 40 -12.04 -13.40 -7.30
N LEU A 41 -10.95 -14.04 -6.89
CA LEU A 41 -10.90 -14.81 -5.65
C LEU A 41 -11.01 -13.92 -4.40
N ALA A 42 -10.34 -12.77 -4.39
CA ALA A 42 -10.41 -11.80 -3.29
C ALA A 42 -11.85 -11.28 -3.11
N LYS A 43 -12.54 -10.93 -4.22
CA LYS A 43 -13.95 -10.55 -4.20
C LYS A 43 -14.84 -11.67 -3.67
N LEU A 44 -14.67 -12.88 -4.18
CA LEU A 44 -15.44 -14.06 -3.75
C LEU A 44 -15.30 -14.32 -2.25
N HIS A 45 -14.14 -14.01 -1.66
CA HIS A 45 -13.85 -14.23 -0.25
C HIS A 45 -14.01 -12.98 0.63
N GLY A 46 -14.69 -11.94 0.13
CA GLY A 46 -15.17 -10.81 0.94
C GLY A 46 -14.16 -9.68 1.14
N ALA A 47 -13.26 -9.45 0.19
CA ALA A 47 -12.48 -8.21 0.17
C ALA A 47 -13.41 -6.98 0.12
N ASP A 48 -13.11 -5.96 0.91
CA ASP A 48 -13.87 -4.70 0.92
C ASP A 48 -13.27 -3.65 -0.03
N GLY A 49 -12.10 -3.96 -0.61
CA GLY A 49 -11.37 -3.12 -1.55
C GLY A 49 -10.12 -3.81 -2.07
N LEU A 50 -9.53 -3.25 -3.12
CA LEU A 50 -8.39 -3.84 -3.81
C LEU A 50 -7.26 -2.84 -3.97
N VAL A 51 -6.04 -3.33 -4.03
CA VAL A 51 -4.83 -2.51 -4.11
C VAL A 51 -3.90 -3.10 -5.17
N PHE A 52 -3.55 -2.32 -6.20
CA PHE A 52 -2.57 -2.71 -7.21
C PHE A 52 -1.95 -1.46 -7.85
N GLY A 53 -1.03 -1.68 -8.79
CA GLY A 53 -0.57 -0.64 -9.70
C GLY A 53 0.33 -1.24 -10.77
N ALA A 54 0.27 -0.69 -11.97
CA ALA A 54 1.01 -1.14 -13.13
C ALA A 54 1.62 0.06 -13.85
N LEU A 55 2.84 -0.13 -14.35
CA LEU A 55 3.61 0.90 -15.04
C LEU A 55 4.10 0.39 -16.39
N THR A 56 4.28 1.31 -17.32
CA THR A 56 4.99 1.09 -18.58
C THR A 56 6.51 1.13 -18.35
N GLU A 57 7.29 0.68 -19.34
CA GLU A 57 8.76 0.77 -19.33
C GLU A 57 9.28 2.21 -19.14
N ASP A 58 8.57 3.20 -19.69
CA ASP A 58 8.86 4.64 -19.54
C ASP A 58 8.52 5.21 -18.15
N GLY A 59 8.06 4.39 -17.19
CA GLY A 59 7.64 4.87 -15.87
C GLY A 59 6.35 5.71 -15.91
N ARG A 60 5.44 5.44 -16.85
CA ARG A 60 4.09 6.01 -16.86
C ARG A 60 3.10 5.00 -16.30
N ILE A 61 1.92 5.46 -15.89
CA ILE A 61 0.82 4.55 -15.55
C ILE A 61 0.41 3.79 -16.80
N ASP A 62 0.35 2.46 -16.72
CA ASP A 62 -0.18 1.62 -17.80
C ASP A 62 -1.70 1.74 -17.81
N THR A 63 -2.23 2.61 -18.67
CA THR A 63 -3.65 2.94 -18.71
C THR A 63 -4.49 1.77 -19.19
N GLU A 64 -4.04 1.04 -20.22
CA GLU A 64 -4.76 -0.10 -20.78
C GLU A 64 -4.91 -1.22 -19.75
N LEU A 65 -3.81 -1.60 -19.11
CA LEU A 65 -3.83 -2.62 -18.08
C LEU A 65 -4.63 -2.17 -16.85
N CYS A 66 -4.46 -0.93 -16.41
CA CYS A 66 -5.24 -0.42 -15.27
C CYS A 66 -6.74 -0.42 -15.58
N THR A 67 -7.17 0.00 -16.77
CA THR A 67 -8.58 -0.08 -17.20
C THR A 67 -9.10 -1.51 -17.16
N ALA A 68 -8.33 -2.47 -17.69
CA ALA A 68 -8.70 -3.89 -17.69
C ALA A 68 -8.86 -4.44 -16.26
N LEU A 69 -7.93 -4.15 -15.35
CA LEU A 69 -7.98 -4.61 -13.97
C LEU A 69 -9.11 -3.94 -13.18
N LEU A 70 -9.31 -2.62 -13.34
CA LEU A 70 -10.41 -1.88 -12.71
C LEU A 70 -11.78 -2.45 -13.09
N ALA A 71 -11.96 -2.85 -14.35
CA ALA A 71 -13.20 -3.48 -14.80
C ALA A 71 -13.52 -4.77 -14.02
N VAL A 72 -12.51 -5.58 -13.69
CA VAL A 72 -12.67 -6.80 -12.88
C VAL A 72 -12.90 -6.46 -11.39
N CYS A 73 -12.28 -5.39 -10.88
CA CYS A 73 -12.41 -4.95 -9.48
C CYS A 73 -13.82 -4.47 -9.11
N ARG A 74 -14.51 -3.78 -10.03
CA ARG A 74 -15.83 -3.18 -9.77
C ARG A 74 -16.84 -4.18 -9.20
N PRO A 75 -17.66 -3.78 -8.20
CA PRO A 75 -17.85 -2.42 -7.71
C PRO A 75 -16.92 -2.02 -6.55
N LEU A 76 -15.91 -2.82 -6.21
CA LEU A 76 -15.07 -2.54 -5.04
C LEU A 76 -14.18 -1.30 -5.24
N PRO A 77 -13.94 -0.52 -4.17
CA PRO A 77 -13.00 0.59 -4.18
C PRO A 77 -11.58 0.10 -4.48
N VAL A 78 -10.81 0.90 -5.21
CA VAL A 78 -9.44 0.56 -5.60
C VAL A 78 -8.45 1.67 -5.22
N THR A 79 -7.35 1.25 -4.60
CA THR A 79 -6.19 2.10 -4.29
C THR A 79 -5.04 1.78 -5.23
N PHE A 80 -4.49 2.80 -5.92
CA PHE A 80 -3.23 2.66 -6.64
C PHE A 80 -2.07 2.69 -5.64
N HIS A 81 -1.26 1.64 -5.58
CA HIS A 81 -0.20 1.53 -4.56
C HIS A 81 1.08 2.32 -4.89
N ARG A 82 2.15 2.10 -4.11
CA ARG A 82 3.47 2.74 -4.25
C ARG A 82 4.23 2.50 -5.57
N ALA A 83 3.66 1.80 -6.56
CA ALA A 83 4.12 1.98 -7.94
C ALA A 83 4.08 3.46 -8.36
N PHE A 84 3.19 4.25 -7.77
CA PHE A 84 3.13 5.68 -8.01
C PHE A 84 4.45 6.38 -7.69
N ASP A 85 5.21 5.91 -6.69
CA ASP A 85 6.49 6.50 -6.32
C ASP A 85 7.61 6.23 -7.34
N MET A 86 7.36 5.38 -8.34
CA MET A 86 8.31 5.00 -9.39
C MET A 86 7.97 5.64 -10.75
N VAL A 87 7.02 6.57 -10.78
CA VAL A 87 6.60 7.23 -12.02
C VAL A 87 7.57 8.33 -12.44
N HIS A 88 7.67 8.58 -13.74
CA HIS A 88 8.49 9.64 -14.30
C HIS A 88 7.94 11.04 -13.98
N ASP A 89 6.62 11.25 -14.14
CA ASP A 89 5.94 12.52 -13.83
C ASP A 89 4.73 12.28 -12.90
N PRO A 90 4.85 12.60 -11.60
CA PRO A 90 3.80 12.32 -10.63
C PRO A 90 2.55 13.18 -10.80
N LEU A 91 2.67 14.40 -11.35
CA LEU A 91 1.51 15.28 -11.54
C LEU A 91 0.64 14.80 -12.71
N VAL A 92 1.27 14.34 -13.78
CA VAL A 92 0.58 13.69 -14.92
C VAL A 92 0.01 12.33 -14.51
N ALA A 93 0.78 11.55 -13.74
CA ALA A 93 0.32 10.26 -13.21
C ALA A 93 -0.94 10.42 -12.35
N LEU A 94 -1.00 11.47 -11.50
CA LEU A 94 -2.16 11.75 -10.66
C LEU A 94 -3.42 12.01 -11.49
N GLU A 95 -3.35 12.86 -12.51
CA GLU A 95 -4.51 13.10 -13.40
C GLU A 95 -4.93 11.83 -14.14
N THR A 96 -3.96 10.99 -14.53
CA THR A 96 -4.25 9.70 -15.15
C THR A 96 -5.04 8.80 -14.20
N LEU A 97 -4.62 8.68 -12.93
CA LEU A 97 -5.34 7.89 -11.93
C LEU A 97 -6.76 8.42 -11.64
N ILE A 98 -6.91 9.74 -11.60
CA ILE A 98 -8.23 10.40 -11.48
C ILE A 98 -9.12 10.03 -12.67
N SER A 99 -8.60 10.13 -13.89
CA SER A 99 -9.36 9.83 -15.11
C SER A 99 -9.81 8.36 -15.19
N LEU A 100 -8.99 7.44 -14.67
CA LEU A 100 -9.29 6.02 -14.61
C LEU A 100 -10.30 5.68 -13.51
N GLY A 101 -10.47 6.55 -12.51
CA GLY A 101 -11.42 6.38 -11.41
C GLY A 101 -10.88 5.58 -10.22
N PHE A 102 -9.58 5.65 -9.94
CA PHE A 102 -9.05 5.19 -8.65
C PHE A 102 -9.56 6.10 -7.51
N GLU A 103 -9.91 5.52 -6.36
CA GLU A 103 -10.38 6.30 -5.21
C GLU A 103 -9.24 6.84 -4.35
N ARG A 104 -8.11 6.11 -4.33
CA ARG A 104 -6.95 6.40 -3.50
C ARG A 104 -5.65 6.20 -4.27
N VAL A 105 -4.64 6.98 -3.92
CA VAL A 105 -3.24 6.72 -4.31
C VAL A 105 -2.36 6.70 -3.06
N LEU A 106 -1.62 5.60 -2.87
CA LEU A 106 -0.65 5.43 -1.79
C LEU A 106 0.73 5.87 -2.28
N THR A 107 1.31 6.86 -1.62
CA THR A 107 2.55 7.51 -2.08
C THR A 107 3.44 7.96 -0.91
N SER A 108 4.75 7.84 -1.10
CA SER A 108 5.78 8.48 -0.29
C SER A 108 6.21 9.84 -0.83
N GLY A 109 5.57 10.33 -1.88
CA GLY A 109 5.99 11.54 -2.58
C GLY A 109 7.22 11.30 -3.46
N CYS A 110 7.31 10.12 -4.10
CA CYS A 110 8.42 9.73 -4.98
C CYS A 110 9.80 9.79 -4.30
N ASP A 111 9.84 9.57 -2.98
CA ASP A 111 11.07 9.58 -2.18
C ASP A 111 11.15 8.33 -1.28
N SER A 112 12.27 8.20 -0.57
CA SER A 112 12.58 7.15 0.40
C SER A 112 11.56 7.04 1.55
N SER A 113 10.90 8.14 1.92
CA SER A 113 9.84 8.16 2.94
C SER A 113 8.83 9.29 2.71
N ALA A 114 7.64 9.15 3.30
CA ALA A 114 6.60 10.20 3.24
C ALA A 114 7.01 11.53 3.88
N LEU A 115 8.00 11.52 4.79
CA LEU A 115 8.52 12.76 5.37
C LEU A 115 9.44 13.50 4.39
N GLU A 116 10.28 12.78 3.66
CA GLU A 116 11.17 13.37 2.64
C GLU A 116 10.37 13.88 1.44
N GLY A 117 9.41 13.08 0.95
CA GLY A 117 8.52 13.47 -0.16
C GLY A 117 7.34 14.36 0.25
N LEU A 118 7.31 14.90 1.47
CA LEU A 118 6.16 15.63 2.02
C LEU A 118 5.73 16.81 1.16
N SER A 119 6.69 17.54 0.59
CA SER A 119 6.43 18.69 -0.28
C SER A 119 5.67 18.29 -1.55
N LEU A 120 6.01 17.14 -2.15
CA LEU A 120 5.29 16.60 -3.30
C LEU A 120 3.91 16.09 -2.89
N ILE A 121 3.80 15.38 -1.77
CA ILE A 121 2.50 14.90 -1.27
C ILE A 121 1.51 16.07 -1.10
N LYS A 122 1.97 17.18 -0.52
CA LYS A 122 1.15 18.41 -0.40
C LYS A 122 0.67 18.91 -1.77
N ARG A 123 1.59 19.04 -2.74
CA ARG A 123 1.25 19.46 -4.11
C ARG A 123 0.25 18.52 -4.79
N LEU A 124 0.39 17.22 -4.58
CA LEU A 124 -0.54 16.20 -5.09
C LEU A 124 -1.92 16.33 -4.46
N ALA A 125 -2.00 16.55 -3.14
CA ALA A 125 -3.27 16.77 -2.45
C ALA A 125 -3.98 18.05 -2.94
N GLU A 126 -3.23 19.14 -3.11
CA GLU A 126 -3.72 20.41 -3.67
C GLU A 126 -4.21 20.26 -5.11
N GLN A 127 -3.49 19.50 -5.95
CA GLN A 127 -3.90 19.22 -7.32
C GLN A 127 -5.12 18.29 -7.36
N ALA A 128 -5.17 17.26 -6.51
CA ALA A 128 -6.25 16.28 -6.47
C ALA A 128 -7.60 16.96 -6.20
N LYS A 129 -7.65 18.00 -5.36
CA LYS A 129 -8.89 18.75 -5.02
C LYS A 129 -10.04 17.81 -4.60
N GLY A 130 -9.71 16.74 -3.86
CA GLY A 130 -10.67 15.74 -3.40
C GLY A 130 -11.21 14.78 -4.48
N ARG A 131 -10.76 14.87 -5.74
CA ARG A 131 -11.16 13.95 -6.82
C ARG A 131 -10.59 12.54 -6.64
N ILE A 132 -9.48 12.43 -5.92
CA ILE A 132 -8.84 11.20 -5.47
C ILE A 132 -8.23 11.46 -4.09
N VAL A 133 -8.22 10.48 -3.20
CA VAL A 133 -7.60 10.59 -1.88
C VAL A 133 -6.10 10.28 -2.00
N VAL A 134 -5.26 11.26 -1.70
CA VAL A 134 -3.80 11.08 -1.62
C VAL A 134 -3.44 10.56 -0.22
N VAL A 135 -2.98 9.32 -0.14
CA VAL A 135 -2.65 8.63 1.11
C VAL A 135 -1.12 8.63 1.30
N PRO A 136 -0.55 9.52 2.13
CA PRO A 136 0.86 9.43 2.51
C PRO A 136 1.17 8.07 3.14
N GLY A 137 2.27 7.46 2.72
CA GLY A 137 2.78 6.21 3.25
C GLY A 137 4.27 6.01 2.97
N GLY A 138 4.92 5.16 3.77
CA GLY A 138 6.37 4.95 3.71
C GLY A 138 7.07 5.60 4.89
N GLY A 139 7.52 4.79 5.85
CA GLY A 139 8.26 5.26 7.02
C GLY A 139 7.45 6.04 8.06
N ILE A 140 6.11 6.04 7.99
CA ILE A 140 5.26 6.72 8.98
C ILE A 140 5.32 6.00 10.33
N THR A 141 5.59 6.78 11.39
CA THR A 141 5.78 6.39 12.79
C THR A 141 5.13 7.43 13.71
N GLU A 142 5.06 7.13 15.00
CA GLU A 142 4.58 8.03 16.05
C GLU A 142 5.37 9.34 16.13
N ARG A 143 6.62 9.34 15.63
CA ARG A 143 7.55 10.48 15.71
C ARG A 143 7.44 11.46 14.54
N ASN A 144 6.81 11.06 13.44
CA ASN A 144 6.70 11.88 12.24
C ASN A 144 5.27 12.05 11.74
N LEU A 145 4.30 11.27 12.24
CA LEU A 145 2.90 11.35 11.80
C LEU A 145 2.35 12.78 11.88
N GLN A 146 2.54 13.47 13.00
CA GLN A 146 2.03 14.83 13.17
C GLN A 146 2.50 15.78 12.06
N ARG A 147 3.82 15.86 11.84
CA ARG A 147 4.41 16.70 10.80
C ARG A 147 3.91 16.34 9.39
N ILE A 148 3.71 15.05 9.13
CA ILE A 148 3.20 14.59 7.84
C ILE A 148 1.76 15.03 7.64
N LEU A 149 0.87 14.86 8.63
CA LEU A 149 -0.54 15.26 8.52
C LEU A 149 -0.69 16.78 8.38
N GLU A 150 -0.02 17.55 9.24
CA GLU A 150 -0.04 19.01 9.18
C GLU A 150 0.56 19.55 7.88
N GLY A 151 1.64 18.95 7.39
CA GLY A 151 2.34 19.41 6.18
C GLY A 151 1.71 18.98 4.86
N SER A 152 0.98 17.86 4.82
CA SER A 152 0.35 17.33 3.61
C SER A 152 -1.14 17.64 3.49
N THR A 153 -1.79 18.04 4.59
CA THR A 153 -3.25 18.17 4.72
C THR A 153 -4.05 16.92 4.33
N ALA A 154 -3.40 15.74 4.35
CA ALA A 154 -4.03 14.47 4.03
C ALA A 154 -5.01 14.02 5.13
N SER A 155 -6.16 13.48 4.73
CA SER A 155 -7.20 12.94 5.62
C SER A 155 -7.05 11.45 5.91
N GLU A 156 -6.27 10.72 5.10
CA GLU A 156 -5.94 9.31 5.28
C GLU A 156 -4.42 9.14 5.29
N PHE A 157 -3.89 8.15 6.03
CA PHE A 157 -2.47 7.82 6.01
C PHE A 157 -2.25 6.30 6.13
N HIS A 158 -1.11 5.81 5.64
CA HIS A 158 -0.75 4.40 5.68
C HIS A 158 0.54 4.16 6.47
N CYS A 159 0.48 3.24 7.43
CA CYS A 159 1.64 2.85 8.24
C CYS A 159 1.68 1.34 8.47
N SER A 160 2.85 0.81 8.84
CA SER A 160 2.98 -0.61 9.17
C SER A 160 2.80 -0.91 10.66
N ALA A 161 3.17 0.03 11.54
CA ALA A 161 3.07 -0.07 13.00
C ALA A 161 3.58 -1.41 13.60
N ARG A 162 4.62 -2.01 13.01
CA ARG A 162 5.14 -3.32 13.45
C ARG A 162 6.18 -3.21 14.57
N SER A 163 6.25 -4.24 15.40
CA SER A 163 7.38 -4.54 16.28
C SER A 163 7.89 -5.96 16.00
N ALA A 164 9.19 -6.17 16.21
CA ALA A 164 9.78 -7.50 16.12
C ALA A 164 9.53 -8.25 17.43
N ARG A 165 9.15 -9.52 17.32
CA ARG A 165 8.98 -10.45 18.43
C ARG A 165 9.86 -11.66 18.18
N ASP A 166 10.46 -12.15 19.24
CA ASP A 166 11.24 -13.38 19.19
C ASP A 166 10.31 -14.59 19.09
N SER A 167 10.74 -15.62 18.38
CA SER A 167 9.95 -16.83 18.15
C SER A 167 9.78 -17.63 19.44
N GLY A 168 8.62 -18.26 19.60
CA GLY A 168 8.36 -19.22 20.67
C GLY A 168 9.13 -20.55 20.53
N MET A 169 9.88 -20.74 19.44
CA MET A 169 10.73 -21.91 19.24
C MET A 169 11.83 -21.97 20.30
N LYS A 170 11.78 -23.02 21.12
CA LYS A 170 12.78 -23.29 22.16
C LYS A 170 14.10 -23.80 21.59
N PHE A 171 14.03 -24.69 20.60
CA PHE A 171 15.21 -25.17 19.86
C PHE A 171 15.43 -24.31 18.61
N ARG A 172 16.69 -23.99 18.32
CA ARG A 172 17.09 -23.19 17.15
C ARG A 172 18.28 -23.83 16.45
N ASN A 173 18.19 -23.96 15.12
CA ASN A 173 19.31 -24.36 14.28
C ASN A 173 19.85 -23.12 13.56
N PRO A 174 20.96 -22.51 14.02
CA PRO A 174 21.48 -21.28 13.43
C PRO A 174 22.19 -21.49 12.10
N ASN A 175 22.40 -22.74 11.67
CA ASN A 175 23.18 -23.06 10.47
C ASN A 175 22.36 -23.05 9.18
N VAL A 176 21.04 -22.85 9.26
CA VAL A 176 20.14 -22.91 8.11
C VAL A 176 19.51 -21.54 7.92
N ALA A 177 19.52 -21.07 6.67
CA ALA A 177 18.75 -19.91 6.22
C ALA A 177 17.80 -20.36 5.10
N MET A 178 16.53 -19.97 5.21
CA MET A 178 15.47 -20.32 4.26
C MET A 178 15.39 -19.32 3.10
N GLY A 179 15.79 -18.07 3.34
CA GLY A 179 15.73 -16.97 2.38
C GLY A 179 17.06 -16.61 1.74
N ALA A 180 17.07 -15.47 1.05
CA ALA A 180 18.28 -14.89 0.48
C ALA A 180 19.33 -14.59 1.58
N SER A 181 20.60 -14.62 1.22
CA SER A 181 21.71 -14.24 2.10
C SER A 181 21.46 -12.86 2.74
N PHE A 182 21.75 -12.71 4.04
CA PHE A 182 21.52 -11.50 4.84
C PHE A 182 20.05 -11.15 5.15
N SER A 183 19.14 -12.12 5.07
CA SER A 183 17.76 -11.95 5.53
C SER A 183 17.66 -11.75 7.05
N ALA A 184 16.50 -11.27 7.51
CA ALA A 184 16.19 -11.20 8.94
C ALA A 184 16.32 -12.59 9.60
N PRO A 185 16.60 -12.67 10.92
CA PRO A 185 16.71 -13.94 11.61
C PRO A 185 15.46 -14.80 11.47
N GLU A 186 15.62 -16.11 11.19
CA GLU A 186 14.51 -17.07 11.01
C GLU A 186 13.56 -17.13 12.21
N TYR A 187 14.07 -16.79 13.39
CA TYR A 187 13.34 -16.81 14.65
C TYR A 187 12.82 -15.42 15.06
N SER A 188 12.79 -14.45 14.16
CA SER A 188 12.20 -13.12 14.39
C SER A 188 10.94 -12.92 13.57
N ILE A 189 9.83 -12.56 14.23
CA ILE A 189 8.53 -12.35 13.60
C ILE A 189 8.10 -10.91 13.77
N LYS A 190 7.74 -10.23 12.69
CA LYS A 190 7.19 -8.85 12.74
C LYS A 190 5.67 -8.90 12.84
N VAL A 191 5.13 -8.33 13.91
CA VAL A 191 3.69 -8.29 14.18
C VAL A 191 3.24 -6.84 14.33
N ALA A 192 2.04 -6.50 13.86
CA ALA A 192 1.44 -5.19 14.13
C ALA A 192 1.28 -5.00 15.65
N ASP A 193 1.78 -3.89 16.17
CA ASP A 193 1.85 -3.63 17.60
C ASP A 193 0.66 -2.79 18.05
N VAL A 194 -0.15 -3.34 18.96
CA VAL A 194 -1.37 -2.69 19.47
C VAL A 194 -1.06 -1.33 20.11
N ALA A 195 0.05 -1.20 20.85
CA ALA A 195 0.40 0.05 21.51
C ALA A 195 0.76 1.12 20.48
N LYS A 196 1.57 0.76 19.47
CA LYS A 196 1.94 1.67 18.37
C LYS A 196 0.72 2.17 17.60
N VAL A 197 -0.18 1.26 17.24
CA VAL A 197 -1.44 1.63 16.53
C VAL A 197 -2.28 2.58 17.38
N ARG A 198 -2.40 2.34 18.70
CA ARG A 198 -3.12 3.24 19.62
C ARG A 198 -2.47 4.63 19.68
N THR A 199 -1.15 4.71 19.78
CA THR A 199 -0.42 5.99 19.81
C THR A 199 -0.60 6.76 18.49
N LEU A 200 -0.48 6.10 17.34
CA LEU A 200 -0.74 6.71 16.04
C LEU A 200 -2.18 7.24 15.93
N ASN A 201 -3.16 6.46 16.40
CA ASN A 201 -4.56 6.89 16.42
C ASN A 201 -4.78 8.11 17.32
N ALA A 202 -4.15 8.14 18.50
CA ALA A 202 -4.24 9.29 19.41
C ALA A 202 -3.63 10.56 18.80
N ILE A 203 -2.49 10.46 18.11
CA ILE A 203 -1.89 11.58 17.38
C ILE A 203 -2.83 12.07 16.28
N ALA A 204 -3.37 11.16 15.47
CA ALA A 204 -4.26 11.52 14.37
C ALA A 204 -5.53 12.24 14.84
N LYS A 205 -6.16 11.79 15.94
CA LYS A 205 -7.36 12.42 16.52
C LYS A 205 -7.17 13.85 17.01
N ASN A 206 -5.93 14.27 17.26
CA ASN A 206 -5.64 15.64 17.69
C ASN A 206 -5.45 16.59 16.51
N ILE A 207 -5.43 16.09 15.27
CA ILE A 207 -5.07 16.84 14.06
C ILE A 207 -6.19 16.80 13.02
N LEU A 208 -6.77 15.61 12.79
CA LEU A 208 -7.91 15.37 11.89
C LEU A 208 -9.23 15.62 12.62
#